data_AF-A0A2D6PBL3-F1
#
_entry.id   AF-A0A2D6PBL3-F1
#
_cell.length_a   1.000
_cell.length_b   1.000
_cell.length_c   1.000
_cell.angle_alpha   90.00
_cell.angle_beta   90.00
_cell.angle_gamma   90.00
#
_symmetry.space_group_name_H-M   'P 1'
#
loop_
_entity.id
_entity.type
_entity.pdbx_description
1 polymer ?
#
loop_
_entity_poly.entity_id
_entity_poly.type
_entity_poly.pdbx_seq_one_letter_code
_entity_poly.pdbx_strand_id
1 'polypeptide(L)'
;MKDINSKKILPLEGNKKPKFIIWVVLVVIILVIILIIFLNRLGGCKNEEIDPQCVALIKEDSSYCDKKQDIENVSLCYDAYHLQLAIFKVDSSLCGDIVSDTTKQTCLAVVNDDISFCDKVTTDLEKNVCKNILELQEPEEEYLDGYYVLTSLKSKNIELCEKIKNHNDASLCKAVLSDDKSYCTDFHVCP
;
A
#
# COMPACT_ATOMS: atom_id res chain seq x y z
N MET A 1 44.92 11.39 73.48
CA MET A 1 44.00 12.52 73.28
C MET A 1 43.89 12.77 71.79
N LYS A 2 42.78 12.36 71.16
CA LYS A 2 42.49 12.57 69.73
C LYS A 2 41.05 13.09 69.65
N ASP A 3 40.90 14.23 69.00
CA ASP A 3 39.69 15.04 68.96
C ASP A 3 38.50 14.35 68.29
N ILE A 4 37.33 14.58 68.87
CA ILE A 4 36.02 14.10 68.46
C ILE A 4 35.50 15.00 67.34
N ASN A 5 35.33 14.43 66.15
CA ASN A 5 34.72 15.08 64.99
C ASN A 5 33.25 15.42 65.27
N SER A 6 32.94 16.71 65.38
CA SER A 6 31.61 17.26 65.55
C SER A 6 30.85 17.26 64.21
N LYS A 7 29.87 16.35 64.10
CA LYS A 7 28.95 16.26 62.95
C LYS A 7 27.92 17.39 63.07
N LYS A 8 28.03 18.43 62.23
CA LYS A 8 26.98 19.45 62.07
C LYS A 8 25.70 18.80 61.54
N ILE A 9 24.67 18.74 62.37
CA ILE A 9 23.31 18.37 61.97
C ILE A 9 22.67 19.63 61.37
N LEU A 10 22.37 19.59 60.07
CA LEU A 10 21.65 20.68 59.39
C LEU A 10 20.16 20.64 59.78
N PRO A 11 19.54 21.81 60.01
CA PRO A 11 18.13 21.90 60.38
C PRO A 11 17.23 21.49 59.21
N LEU A 12 16.30 20.57 59.47
CA LEU A 12 15.22 20.19 58.56
C LEU A 12 14.17 21.30 58.53
N GLU A 13 14.28 22.21 57.56
CA GLU A 13 13.28 23.25 57.31
C GLU A 13 11.94 22.66 56.85
N GLY A 14 10.91 22.86 57.68
CA GLY A 14 9.72 23.63 57.28
C GLY A 14 8.89 23.14 56.09
N ASN A 15 8.12 22.08 56.34
CA ASN A 15 6.79 21.76 55.79
C ASN A 15 6.35 22.57 54.53
N LYS A 16 6.80 22.12 53.35
CA LYS A 16 6.35 22.66 52.06
C LYS A 16 4.88 22.31 51.81
N LYS A 17 4.11 23.35 51.45
CA LYS A 17 2.66 23.33 51.23
C LYS A 17 2.22 22.16 50.32
N PRO A 18 1.16 21.40 50.68
CA PRO A 18 0.71 20.21 49.94
C PRO A 18 0.32 20.49 48.48
N LYS A 19 0.04 21.75 48.13
CA LYS A 19 -0.28 22.18 46.77
C LYS A 19 0.88 21.99 45.77
N PHE A 20 2.13 22.07 46.22
CA PHE A 20 3.29 21.89 45.33
C PHE A 20 3.45 20.42 44.91
N ILE A 21 3.22 19.49 45.84
CA ILE A 21 3.33 18.04 45.58
C ILE A 21 2.29 17.61 44.54
N ILE A 22 1.04 18.08 44.65
CA ILE A 22 -0.03 17.76 43.70
C ILE A 22 0.33 18.24 42.28
N TRP A 23 0.87 19.45 42.13
CA TRP A 23 1.24 19.98 40.83
C TRP A 23 2.38 19.19 40.17
N VAL A 24 3.40 18.80 40.96
CA VAL A 24 4.50 17.97 40.46
C VAL A 24 3.99 16.60 39.99
N VAL A 25 3.08 15.96 40.73
CA VAL A 25 2.49 14.67 40.33
C VAL A 25 1.73 14.79 39.01
N LEU A 26 0.92 15.84 38.82
CA LEU A 26 0.18 16.06 37.57
C LEU A 26 1.11 16.25 36.36
N VAL A 27 2.20 17.01 36.50
CA VAL A 27 3.18 17.22 35.43
C VAL A 27 3.84 15.90 35.03
N VAL A 28 4.22 15.06 36.00
CA VAL A 28 4.81 13.75 35.73
C VAL A 28 3.84 12.83 34.99
N ILE A 29 2.57 12.80 35.38
CA ILE A 29 1.53 12.00 34.71
C ILE A 29 1.37 12.44 33.24
N ILE A 30 1.32 13.75 32.98
CA ILE A 30 1.21 14.29 31.61
C ILE A 30 2.43 13.88 30.76
N LEU A 31 3.65 13.97 31.31
CA LEU A 31 4.86 13.55 30.58
C LEU A 31 4.86 12.06 30.26
N VAL A 32 4.40 11.20 31.18
CA VAL A 32 4.27 9.76 30.92
C VAL A 32 3.24 9.48 29.83
N ILE A 33 2.10 10.17 29.82
CA ILE A 33 1.08 10.04 28.77
C ILE A 33 1.65 10.46 27.40
N ILE A 34 2.35 11.59 27.33
CA ILE A 34 2.99 12.06 26.09
C ILE A 34 4.02 11.03 25.59
N LEU A 35 4.83 10.47 26.49
CA LEU A 35 5.81 9.45 26.13
C LEU A 35 5.13 8.18 25.60
N ILE A 36 4.06 7.72 26.22
CA ILE A 36 3.29 6.56 25.74
C ILE A 36 2.70 6.84 24.34
N ILE A 37 2.13 8.03 24.12
CA ILE A 37 1.61 8.42 22.81
C ILE A 37 2.74 8.44 21.78
N PHE A 38 3.90 8.99 22.14
CA PHE A 38 5.07 9.05 21.26
C PHE A 38 5.62 7.65 20.95
N LEU A 39 5.71 6.76 21.94
CA LEU A 39 6.15 5.37 21.75
C LEU A 39 5.14 4.55 20.92
N ASN A 40 3.84 4.82 21.06
CA ASN A 40 2.81 4.20 20.22
C ASN A 40 2.84 4.75 18.78
N ARG A 41 3.24 6.02 18.58
CA ARG A 41 3.53 6.58 17.25
C ARG A 41 4.83 6.04 16.65
N LEU A 42 5.81 5.72 17.48
CA LEU A 42 6.98 4.93 17.11
C LEU A 42 6.68 3.43 16.99
N GLY A 43 5.39 3.03 17.04
CA GLY A 43 4.95 1.65 16.84
C GLY A 43 5.68 1.08 15.63
N GLY A 44 6.55 0.11 15.91
CA GLY A 44 7.53 -0.38 14.94
C GLY A 44 6.86 -0.73 13.63
N CYS A 45 7.53 -0.41 12.52
CA CYS A 45 7.04 -0.73 11.19
C CYS A 45 6.67 -2.22 11.22
N LYS A 46 5.37 -2.52 11.14
CA LYS A 46 4.93 -3.90 11.04
C LYS A 46 5.54 -4.39 9.73
N ASN A 47 6.17 -5.56 9.76
CA ASN A 47 6.55 -6.20 8.51
C ASN A 47 5.26 -6.32 7.70
N GLU A 48 5.16 -5.52 6.66
CA GLU A 48 3.97 -5.49 5.83
C GLU A 48 3.89 -6.86 5.16
N GLU A 49 2.69 -7.43 5.20
CA GLU A 49 2.46 -8.72 4.58
C GLU A 49 2.65 -8.54 3.07
N ILE A 50 3.50 -9.37 2.48
CA ILE A 50 3.79 -9.35 1.03
C ILE A 50 2.45 -9.35 0.29
N ASP A 51 2.20 -8.36 -0.58
CA ASP A 51 0.93 -8.28 -1.30
C ASP A 51 0.74 -9.57 -2.13
N PRO A 52 -0.27 -10.39 -1.82
CA PRO A 52 -0.44 -11.66 -2.49
C PRO A 52 -0.66 -11.53 -4.00
N GLN A 53 -1.21 -10.40 -4.47
CA GLN A 53 -1.40 -10.14 -5.90
C GLN A 53 -0.06 -9.99 -6.63
N CYS A 54 0.89 -9.27 -6.04
CA CYS A 54 2.24 -9.11 -6.60
C CYS A 54 2.96 -10.45 -6.74
N VAL A 55 2.87 -11.29 -5.71
CA VAL A 55 3.46 -12.63 -5.76
C VAL A 55 2.75 -13.51 -6.77
N ALA A 56 1.42 -13.46 -6.82
CA ALA A 56 0.63 -14.21 -7.79
C ALA A 56 1.11 -13.92 -9.21
N LEU A 57 1.28 -12.65 -9.55
CA LEU A 57 1.64 -12.24 -10.91
C LEU A 57 3.08 -12.64 -11.29
N ILE A 58 4.06 -12.45 -10.41
CA ILE A 58 5.47 -12.86 -10.67
C ILE A 58 5.61 -14.38 -10.73
N LYS A 59 4.88 -15.10 -9.86
CA LYS A 59 4.90 -16.57 -9.85
C LYS A 59 3.99 -17.19 -10.90
N GLU A 60 3.19 -16.38 -11.56
CA GLU A 60 2.11 -16.81 -12.43
C GLU A 60 1.22 -17.87 -11.76
N ASP A 61 0.94 -17.69 -10.48
CA ASP A 61 0.19 -18.64 -9.64
C ASP A 61 -0.93 -17.89 -8.90
N SER A 62 -2.15 -18.03 -9.41
CA SER A 62 -3.33 -17.36 -8.85
C SER A 62 -3.71 -17.84 -7.45
N SER A 63 -3.22 -19.00 -6.99
CA SER A 63 -3.50 -19.51 -5.63
C SER A 63 -2.94 -18.61 -4.52
N TYR A 64 -2.04 -17.68 -4.84
CA TYR A 64 -1.61 -16.66 -3.89
C TYR A 64 -2.74 -15.70 -3.53
N CYS A 65 -3.74 -15.48 -4.40
CA CYS A 65 -4.91 -14.66 -4.09
C CYS A 65 -5.75 -15.22 -2.93
N ASP A 66 -5.71 -16.54 -2.68
CA ASP A 66 -6.40 -17.19 -1.55
C ASP A 66 -5.85 -16.76 -0.18
N LYS A 67 -4.69 -16.09 -0.15
CA LYS A 67 -4.08 -15.58 1.08
C LYS A 67 -4.67 -14.25 1.54
N LYS A 68 -5.50 -13.58 0.72
CA LYS A 68 -6.21 -12.36 1.17
C LYS A 68 -7.29 -12.74 2.20
N GLN A 69 -7.40 -11.95 3.27
CA GLN A 69 -8.27 -12.27 4.42
C GLN A 69 -9.77 -12.07 4.14
N ASP A 70 -10.12 -11.25 3.16
CA ASP A 70 -11.49 -10.86 2.84
C ASP A 70 -11.91 -11.41 1.48
N ILE A 71 -13.09 -12.02 1.42
CA ILE A 71 -13.62 -12.72 0.24
C ILE A 71 -13.79 -11.75 -0.94
N GLU A 72 -14.25 -10.52 -0.69
CA GLU A 72 -14.37 -9.51 -1.75
C GLU A 72 -12.98 -9.18 -2.34
N ASN A 73 -11.98 -9.07 -1.48
CA ASN A 73 -10.60 -8.84 -1.89
C ASN A 73 -9.98 -10.04 -2.62
N VAL A 74 -10.41 -11.27 -2.33
CA VAL A 74 -9.99 -12.47 -3.07
C VAL A 74 -10.46 -12.39 -4.52
N SER A 75 -11.75 -12.13 -4.76
CA SER A 75 -12.29 -12.02 -6.13
C SER A 75 -11.61 -10.90 -6.93
N LEU A 76 -11.40 -9.74 -6.30
CA LEU A 76 -10.68 -8.63 -6.93
C LEU A 76 -9.23 -8.98 -7.26
N CYS A 77 -8.55 -9.75 -6.40
CA CYS A 77 -7.20 -10.23 -6.66
C CYS A 77 -7.14 -11.12 -7.89
N TYR A 78 -8.05 -12.09 -8.03
CA TYR A 78 -8.10 -12.98 -9.19
C TYR A 78 -8.35 -12.19 -10.48
N ASP A 79 -9.35 -11.30 -10.50
CA ASP A 79 -9.66 -10.47 -11.67
C ASP A 79 -8.47 -9.59 -12.07
N ALA A 80 -7.80 -8.95 -11.10
CA ALA A 80 -6.65 -8.10 -11.36
C ALA A 80 -5.42 -8.91 -11.82
N TYR A 81 -5.17 -10.09 -11.24
CA TYR A 81 -4.13 -11.01 -11.69
C TYR A 81 -4.33 -11.42 -13.15
N HIS A 82 -5.54 -11.90 -13.51
CA HIS A 82 -5.83 -12.34 -14.87
C HIS A 82 -5.79 -11.19 -15.87
N LEU A 83 -6.32 -10.01 -15.52
CA LEU A 83 -6.21 -8.80 -16.34
C LEU A 83 -4.75 -8.43 -16.64
N GLN A 84 -3.93 -8.32 -15.59
CA GLN A 84 -2.54 -7.87 -15.73
C GLN A 84 -1.70 -8.90 -16.48
N LEU A 85 -1.90 -10.21 -16.20
CA LEU A 85 -1.19 -11.29 -16.88
C LEU A 85 -1.58 -11.37 -18.37
N ALA A 86 -2.87 -11.24 -18.69
CA ALA A 86 -3.37 -11.21 -20.06
C ALA A 86 -2.75 -10.07 -20.87
N ILE A 87 -2.68 -8.87 -20.30
CA ILE A 87 -2.10 -7.69 -20.95
C ILE A 87 -0.58 -7.87 -21.13
N PHE A 88 0.13 -8.31 -20.09
CA PHE A 88 1.58 -8.50 -20.15
C PHE A 88 2.00 -9.55 -21.18
N LYS A 89 1.23 -10.65 -21.28
CA LYS A 89 1.47 -11.74 -22.24
C LYS A 89 0.84 -11.52 -23.61
N VAL A 90 -0.07 -10.56 -23.73
CA VAL A 90 -0.91 -10.35 -24.92
C VAL A 90 -1.70 -11.64 -25.25
N ASP A 91 -2.33 -12.22 -24.23
CA ASP A 91 -3.09 -13.48 -24.34
C ASP A 91 -4.54 -13.26 -23.90
N SER A 92 -5.46 -13.20 -24.88
CA SER A 92 -6.88 -12.93 -24.63
C SER A 92 -7.63 -14.11 -24.03
N SER A 93 -7.06 -15.32 -24.05
CA SER A 93 -7.68 -16.49 -23.41
C SER A 93 -7.76 -16.32 -21.89
N LEU A 94 -6.77 -15.64 -21.30
CA LEU A 94 -6.72 -15.32 -19.87
C LEU A 94 -7.81 -14.32 -19.44
N CYS A 95 -8.31 -13.49 -20.36
CA CYS A 95 -9.47 -12.63 -20.07
C CYS A 95 -10.75 -13.45 -19.80
N GLY A 96 -10.80 -14.72 -20.21
CA GLY A 96 -11.94 -15.61 -19.99
C GLY A 96 -12.19 -15.92 -18.52
N ASP A 97 -11.13 -15.92 -17.71
CA ASP A 97 -11.13 -16.27 -16.28
C ASP A 97 -11.54 -15.11 -15.36
N ILE A 98 -11.67 -13.90 -15.91
CA ILE A 98 -12.11 -12.71 -15.18
C ILE A 98 -13.63 -12.80 -14.93
N VAL A 99 -14.02 -12.62 -13.67
CA VAL A 99 -15.41 -12.72 -13.19
C VAL A 99 -16.18 -11.42 -13.43
N SER A 100 -15.58 -10.26 -13.13
CA SER A 100 -16.17 -8.96 -13.41
C SER A 100 -16.32 -8.74 -14.92
N ASP A 101 -17.56 -8.61 -15.39
CA ASP A 101 -17.84 -8.33 -16.81
C ASP A 101 -17.16 -7.06 -17.29
N THR A 102 -17.14 -5.99 -16.49
CA THR A 102 -16.42 -4.76 -16.82
C THR A 102 -14.93 -5.01 -16.99
N THR A 103 -14.29 -5.64 -16.01
CA THR A 103 -12.85 -5.93 -16.05
C THR A 103 -12.50 -6.83 -17.24
N LYS A 104 -13.39 -7.79 -17.54
CA LYS A 104 -13.27 -8.69 -18.70
C LYS A 104 -13.36 -7.96 -20.04
N GLN A 105 -14.32 -7.04 -20.21
CA GLN A 105 -14.40 -6.24 -21.43
C GLN A 105 -13.17 -5.34 -21.58
N THR A 106 -12.68 -4.73 -20.51
CA THR A 106 -11.43 -3.94 -20.53
C THR A 106 -10.23 -4.80 -20.93
N CYS A 107 -10.10 -6.01 -20.37
CA CYS A 107 -9.05 -6.96 -20.76
C CYS A 107 -9.08 -7.27 -22.26
N LEU A 108 -10.26 -7.65 -22.78
CA LEU A 108 -10.45 -7.95 -24.20
C LEU A 108 -10.16 -6.75 -25.09
N ALA A 109 -10.53 -5.55 -24.67
CA ALA A 109 -10.24 -4.33 -25.40
C ALA A 109 -8.73 -4.11 -25.53
N VAL A 110 -8.01 -4.13 -24.41
CA VAL A 110 -6.59 -3.81 -24.35
C VAL A 110 -5.73 -4.86 -25.05
N VAL A 111 -6.02 -6.15 -24.85
CA VAL A 111 -5.24 -7.25 -25.44
C VAL A 111 -5.44 -7.37 -26.96
N ASN A 112 -6.67 -7.11 -27.45
CA ASN A 112 -6.98 -7.21 -28.87
C ASN A 112 -6.85 -5.88 -29.63
N ASP A 113 -6.48 -4.79 -28.95
CA ASP A 113 -6.49 -3.43 -29.49
C ASP A 113 -7.84 -3.04 -30.15
N ASP A 114 -8.96 -3.48 -29.55
CA ASP A 114 -10.30 -3.32 -30.10
C ASP A 114 -11.22 -2.50 -29.17
N ILE A 115 -11.41 -1.23 -29.54
CA ILE A 115 -12.21 -0.26 -28.80
C ILE A 115 -13.70 -0.64 -28.67
N SER A 116 -14.20 -1.54 -29.53
CA SER A 116 -15.60 -1.97 -29.47
C SER A 116 -15.91 -2.76 -28.18
N PHE A 117 -14.91 -3.36 -27.54
CA PHE A 117 -15.06 -3.96 -26.22
C PHE A 117 -15.23 -2.90 -25.13
N CYS A 118 -14.56 -1.74 -25.22
CA CYS A 118 -14.79 -0.63 -24.29
C CYS A 118 -16.24 -0.12 -24.35
N ASP A 119 -16.90 -0.21 -25.51
CA ASP A 119 -18.31 0.19 -25.63
C ASP A 119 -19.29 -0.72 -24.87
N LYS A 120 -18.85 -1.92 -24.45
CA LYS A 120 -19.62 -2.87 -23.65
C LYS A 120 -19.40 -2.72 -22.14
N VAL A 121 -18.49 -1.84 -21.71
CA VAL A 121 -18.28 -1.50 -20.30
C VAL A 121 -19.48 -0.71 -19.78
N THR A 122 -19.97 -1.06 -18.59
CA THR A 122 -21.28 -0.62 -18.08
C THR A 122 -21.28 0.80 -17.53
N THR A 123 -20.18 1.26 -16.92
CA THR A 123 -20.08 2.62 -16.39
C THR A 123 -19.34 3.52 -17.37
N ASP A 124 -19.80 4.77 -17.52
CA ASP A 124 -19.15 5.76 -18.41
C ASP A 124 -17.70 6.03 -17.98
N LEU A 125 -17.43 5.98 -16.68
CA LEU A 125 -16.12 6.21 -16.11
C LEU A 125 -15.12 5.13 -16.51
N GLU A 126 -15.45 3.85 -16.28
CA GLU A 126 -14.59 2.73 -16.66
C GLU A 126 -14.46 2.62 -18.18
N LYS A 127 -15.53 2.94 -18.92
CA LYS A 127 -15.53 3.02 -20.39
C LYS A 127 -14.52 4.05 -20.90
N ASN A 128 -14.48 5.23 -20.28
CA ASN A 128 -13.51 6.27 -20.64
C ASN A 128 -12.08 5.82 -20.31
N VAL A 129 -11.85 5.21 -19.15
CA VAL A 129 -10.53 4.65 -18.78
C VAL A 129 -10.09 3.61 -19.81
N CYS A 130 -10.98 2.68 -20.21
CA CYS A 130 -10.70 1.67 -21.23
C CYS A 130 -10.28 2.31 -22.57
N LYS A 131 -11.01 3.33 -23.05
CA LYS A 131 -10.68 4.04 -24.30
C LYS A 131 -9.36 4.78 -24.21
N ASN A 132 -9.12 5.46 -23.08
CA ASN A 132 -7.90 6.20 -22.81
C ASN A 132 -6.64 5.32 -22.87
N ILE A 133 -6.70 4.08 -22.35
CA ILE A 133 -5.60 3.11 -22.44
C ILE A 133 -5.30 2.72 -23.90
N LEU A 134 -6.31 2.57 -24.74
CA LEU A 134 -6.14 2.25 -26.16
C LEU A 134 -5.61 3.44 -26.97
N GLU A 135 -6.11 4.63 -26.68
CA GLU A 135 -5.75 5.88 -27.37
C GLU A 135 -4.48 6.55 -26.81
N LEU A 136 -3.90 6.01 -25.73
CA LEU A 136 -2.77 6.58 -24.99
C LEU A 136 -3.02 8.02 -24.53
N GLN A 137 -4.26 8.32 -24.16
CA GLN A 137 -4.67 9.61 -23.61
C GLN A 137 -4.69 9.52 -22.08
N GLU A 138 -3.98 10.42 -21.40
CA GLU A 138 -3.96 10.42 -19.94
C GLU A 138 -5.36 10.81 -19.38
N PRO A 139 -5.94 10.01 -18.45
CA PRO A 139 -7.24 10.30 -17.85
C PRO A 139 -7.16 11.43 -16.81
N GLU A 140 -8.32 11.82 -16.26
CA GLU A 140 -8.40 12.65 -15.06
C GLU A 140 -7.69 11.98 -13.86
N GLU A 141 -7.27 12.78 -12.87
CA GLU A 141 -6.34 12.36 -11.81
C GLU A 141 -6.79 11.12 -11.01
N GLU A 142 -8.09 10.86 -10.91
CA GLU A 142 -8.66 9.78 -10.08
C GLU A 142 -8.24 8.37 -10.54
N TYR A 143 -7.95 8.17 -11.82
CA TYR A 143 -7.64 6.84 -12.40
C TYR A 143 -6.23 6.73 -12.98
N LEU A 144 -5.38 7.69 -12.62
CA LEU A 144 -4.07 7.86 -13.24
C LEU A 144 -3.14 6.66 -12.96
N ASP A 145 -3.21 6.10 -11.76
CA ASP A 145 -2.36 4.96 -11.36
C ASP A 145 -2.72 3.69 -12.13
N GLY A 146 -4.00 3.33 -12.19
CA GLY A 146 -4.48 2.19 -12.97
C GLY A 146 -4.17 2.32 -14.47
N TYR A 147 -4.33 3.52 -15.02
CA TYR A 147 -3.92 3.82 -16.39
C TYR A 147 -2.43 3.57 -16.62
N TYR A 148 -1.55 4.08 -15.75
CA TYR A 148 -0.11 3.88 -15.90
C TYR A 148 0.29 2.42 -15.70
N VAL A 149 -0.30 1.67 -14.77
CA VAL A 149 -0.04 0.23 -14.62
C VAL A 149 -0.32 -0.49 -15.95
N LEU A 150 -1.54 -0.36 -16.48
CA LEU A 150 -1.95 -1.09 -17.68
C LEU A 150 -1.15 -0.66 -18.93
N THR A 151 -0.90 0.65 -19.07
CA THR A 151 -0.08 1.18 -20.17
C THR A 151 1.37 0.71 -20.07
N SER A 152 1.95 0.65 -18.86
CA SER A 152 3.31 0.14 -18.62
C SER A 152 3.41 -1.33 -19.01
N LEU A 153 2.43 -2.15 -18.59
CA LEU A 153 2.39 -3.58 -18.93
C LEU A 153 2.25 -3.81 -20.44
N LYS A 154 1.32 -3.09 -21.08
CA LYS A 154 1.09 -3.19 -22.54
C LYS A 154 2.32 -2.79 -23.34
N SER A 155 2.92 -1.65 -23.01
CA SER A 155 4.09 -1.10 -23.72
C SER A 155 5.42 -1.71 -23.28
N LYS A 156 5.42 -2.48 -22.19
CA LYS A 156 6.62 -2.97 -21.49
C LYS A 156 7.60 -1.86 -21.13
N ASN A 157 7.09 -0.69 -20.79
CA ASN A 157 7.88 0.48 -20.43
C ASN A 157 7.92 0.69 -18.91
N ILE A 158 9.05 0.36 -18.29
CA ILE A 158 9.23 0.48 -16.83
C ILE A 158 9.27 1.93 -16.33
N GLU A 159 9.63 2.90 -17.18
CA GLU A 159 9.68 4.32 -16.79
C GLU A 159 8.29 4.87 -16.46
N LEU A 160 7.24 4.29 -17.07
CA LEU A 160 5.86 4.65 -16.75
C LEU A 160 5.45 4.22 -15.33
N CYS A 161 6.10 3.20 -14.75
CA CYS A 161 5.85 2.83 -13.35
C CYS A 161 6.26 3.93 -12.36
N GLU A 162 7.19 4.82 -12.72
CA GLU A 162 7.61 5.95 -11.87
C GLU A 162 6.54 7.06 -11.79
N LYS A 163 5.53 7.03 -12.68
CA LYS A 163 4.43 7.99 -12.68
C LYS A 163 3.28 7.59 -11.76
N ILE A 164 3.28 6.36 -11.25
CA ILE A 164 2.25 5.83 -10.37
C ILE A 164 2.44 6.42 -8.96
N LYS A 165 1.41 7.07 -8.42
CA LYS A 165 1.43 7.69 -7.09
C LYS A 165 1.27 6.66 -5.98
N ASN A 166 0.40 5.67 -6.17
CA ASN A 166 0.24 4.56 -5.25
C ASN A 166 1.51 3.69 -5.23
N HIS A 167 2.16 3.63 -4.07
CA HIS A 167 3.42 2.89 -3.91
C HIS A 167 3.28 1.38 -4.20
N ASN A 168 2.14 0.77 -3.89
CA ASN A 168 1.90 -0.65 -4.10
C ASN A 168 1.75 -0.96 -5.59
N ASP A 169 0.98 -0.15 -6.30
CA ASP A 169 0.81 -0.27 -7.75
C ASP A 169 2.13 0.00 -8.49
N ALA A 170 2.91 0.99 -8.04
CA ALA A 170 4.22 1.32 -8.60
C ALA A 170 5.21 0.16 -8.43
N SER A 171 5.25 -0.42 -7.22
CA SER A 171 6.12 -1.54 -6.90
C SER A 171 5.72 -2.79 -7.67
N LEU A 172 4.41 -3.10 -7.73
CA LEU A 172 3.86 -4.18 -8.55
C LEU A 172 4.28 -4.03 -10.02
N CYS A 173 4.07 -2.84 -10.60
CA CYS A 173 4.44 -2.54 -11.98
C CYS A 173 5.94 -2.81 -12.25
N LYS A 174 6.82 -2.32 -11.36
CA LYS A 174 8.28 -2.55 -11.46
C LYS A 174 8.62 -4.03 -11.31
N ALA A 175 8.02 -4.72 -10.34
CA ALA A 175 8.29 -6.13 -10.07
C ALA A 175 7.99 -7.00 -11.29
N VAL A 176 6.85 -6.76 -11.93
CA VAL A 176 6.40 -7.52 -13.11
C VAL A 176 7.29 -7.25 -14.32
N LEU A 177 7.61 -5.97 -14.60
CA LEU A 177 8.41 -5.61 -15.78
C LEU A 177 9.90 -5.95 -15.64
N SER A 178 10.42 -6.03 -14.42
CA SER A 178 11.82 -6.37 -14.15
C SER A 178 12.05 -7.86 -13.80
N ASP A 179 10.98 -8.62 -13.55
CA ASP A 179 11.04 -9.97 -12.96
C ASP A 179 11.79 -10.01 -11.60
N ASP A 180 11.80 -8.88 -10.88
CA ASP A 180 12.43 -8.77 -9.57
C ASP A 180 11.40 -8.76 -8.44
N LYS A 181 11.32 -9.90 -7.75
CA LYS A 181 10.43 -10.10 -6.59
C LYS A 181 10.75 -9.20 -5.39
N SER A 182 11.92 -8.56 -5.33
CA SER A 182 12.27 -7.68 -4.22
C SER A 182 11.30 -6.50 -4.09
N TYR A 183 10.76 -6.03 -5.21
CA TYR A 183 9.73 -5.00 -5.26
C TYR A 183 8.40 -5.43 -4.61
N CYS A 184 8.09 -6.73 -4.49
CA CYS A 184 6.90 -7.18 -3.77
C CYS A 184 7.06 -7.15 -2.24
N THR A 185 8.26 -6.94 -1.73
CA THR A 185 8.58 -7.08 -0.29
C THR A 185 9.01 -5.79 0.38
N ASP A 186 9.22 -4.72 -0.37
CA ASP A 186 9.82 -3.46 0.11
C ASP A 186 8.79 -2.48 0.72
N PHE A 187 7.64 -2.99 1.15
CA PHE A 187 6.61 -2.18 1.79
C PHE A 187 6.99 -1.91 3.24
N HIS A 188 7.69 -0.79 3.45
CA HIS A 188 7.82 -0.18 4.77
C HIS A 188 6.88 1.01 4.87
N VAL A 189 5.58 0.76 5.06
CA VAL A 189 4.67 1.83 5.50
C VAL A 189 4.89 2.05 6.99
N CYS A 190 5.83 2.93 7.30
CA CYS A 190 5.97 3.49 8.64
C CYS A 190 4.99 4.67 8.78
N PRO A 191 4.16 4.72 9.84
CA PRO A 191 3.10 5.72 10.01
C PRO A 191 3.59 7.16 10.19
#